data_AF-A0ABD0PI47-F1
#
_entry.id   AF-A0ABD0PI47-F1
#
_cell.length_a   1.000
_cell.length_b   1.000
_cell.length_c   1.000
_cell.angle_alpha   90.00
_cell.angle_beta   90.00
_cell.angle_gamma   90.00
#
_symmetry.space_group_name_H-M   'P 1'
#
loop_
_entity.id
_entity.type
_entity.pdbx_description
1 polymer ?
#
loop_
_entity_poly.entity_id
_entity_poly.type
_entity_poly.pdbx_seq_one_letter_code
_entity_poly.pdbx_strand_id
1 'polypeptide(L)'
;MPHRGGRVAIFTAAQETLIADMVRENNLIRLREIRDKVIADNVNFESIDDVSLATIDRVLRRQKMRMKQVFRVPFERNSARHKDLRYEYVQ
;
A
#
# COMPACT_ATOMS: atom_id res chain seq x y z
N MET A 1 16.34 -10.11 37.62
CA MET A 1 15.20 -10.14 36.70
C MET A 1 15.49 -9.20 35.53
N PRO A 2 15.55 -9.65 34.26
CA PRO A 2 15.71 -8.70 33.17
C PRO A 2 14.35 -8.08 32.85
N HIS A 3 14.33 -6.76 32.83
CA HIS A 3 13.17 -5.91 32.55
C HIS A 3 12.70 -6.09 31.11
N ARG A 4 11.49 -6.63 30.88
CA ARG A 4 10.83 -6.61 29.55
C ARG A 4 10.11 -5.29 29.34
N GLY A 5 10.87 -4.22 29.11
CA GLY A 5 10.34 -2.97 28.60
C GLY A 5 10.22 -3.03 27.08
N GLY A 6 8.99 -3.03 26.54
CA GLY A 6 8.75 -2.93 25.09
C GLY A 6 7.30 -3.19 24.73
N ARG A 7 6.69 -2.29 23.95
CA ARG A 7 5.38 -2.55 23.31
C ARG A 7 5.51 -3.81 22.45
N VAL A 8 4.61 -4.78 22.67
CA VAL A 8 4.52 -6.00 21.85
C VAL A 8 4.26 -5.61 20.39
N ALA A 9 4.94 -6.28 19.45
CA ALA A 9 4.72 -6.06 18.03
C ALA A 9 3.32 -6.53 17.63
N ILE A 10 2.60 -5.71 16.85
CA ILE A 10 1.25 -6.03 16.36
C ILE A 10 1.30 -7.19 15.37
N PHE A 11 2.35 -7.24 14.54
CA PHE A 11 2.56 -8.30 13.56
C PHE A 11 3.67 -9.25 14.00
N THR A 12 3.47 -10.53 13.73
CA THR A 12 4.54 -11.52 13.77
C THR A 12 5.50 -11.35 12.58
N ALA A 13 6.70 -11.92 12.67
CA ALA A 13 7.66 -11.86 11.56
C ALA A 13 7.10 -12.48 10.26
N ALA A 14 6.32 -13.57 10.37
CA ALA A 14 5.67 -14.20 9.22
C ALA A 14 4.61 -13.28 8.58
N GLN A 15 3.80 -12.60 9.40
CA GLN A 15 2.82 -11.62 8.92
C GLN A 15 3.50 -10.41 8.26
N GLU A 16 4.64 -9.96 8.78
CA GLU A 16 5.42 -8.90 8.13
C GLU A 16 5.92 -9.33 6.73
N THR A 17 6.29 -10.60 6.56
CA THR A 17 6.66 -11.15 5.24
C THR A 17 5.47 -11.17 4.29
N LEU A 18 4.30 -11.60 4.74
CA LEU A 18 3.08 -11.58 3.90
C LEU A 18 2.73 -10.17 3.43
N ILE A 19 2.86 -9.17 4.31
CA ILE A 19 2.68 -7.76 3.95
C ILE A 19 3.70 -7.32 2.88
N ALA A 20 4.96 -7.77 2.98
CA ALA A 20 5.98 -7.50 1.97
C ALA A 20 5.68 -8.22 0.64
N ASP A 21 5.13 -9.43 0.69
CA ASP A 21 4.74 -10.20 -0.49
C ASP A 21 3.63 -9.49 -1.27
N MET A 22 2.62 -8.91 -0.58
CA MET A 22 1.59 -8.10 -1.22
C MET A 22 2.16 -6.93 -2.06
N VAL A 23 3.24 -6.30 -1.59
CA VAL A 23 3.92 -5.22 -2.31
C VAL A 23 4.78 -5.77 -3.45
N ARG A 24 5.40 -6.94 -3.27
CA ARG A 24 6.20 -7.60 -4.30
C ARG A 24 5.34 -8.05 -5.49
N GLU A 25 4.16 -8.58 -5.21
CA GLU A 25 3.18 -9.01 -6.22
C GLU A 25 2.55 -7.82 -6.96
N ASN A 26 2.23 -6.74 -6.25
CA ASN A 26 1.67 -5.53 -6.84
C ASN A 26 2.32 -4.28 -6.23
N ASN A 27 3.39 -3.80 -6.85
CA ASN A 27 4.11 -2.61 -6.37
C ASN A 27 3.33 -1.29 -6.52
N LEU A 28 2.18 -1.30 -7.22
CA LEU A 28 1.28 -0.13 -7.35
C LEU A 28 0.19 -0.11 -6.28
N ILE A 29 0.09 -1.16 -5.45
CA ILE A 29 -0.85 -1.20 -4.31
C ILE A 29 -0.65 0.02 -3.42
N ARG A 30 -1.69 0.48 -2.74
CA ARG A 30 -1.64 1.61 -1.80
C ARG A 30 -1.62 1.10 -0.37
N LEU A 31 -1.06 1.90 0.56
CA LEU A 31 -1.05 1.56 2.00
C LEU A 31 -2.45 1.26 2.55
N ARG A 32 -3.48 1.96 2.06
CA ARG A 32 -4.88 1.70 2.45
C ARG A 32 -5.35 0.33 1.98
N GLU A 33 -5.04 -0.04 0.75
CA GLU A 33 -5.42 -1.34 0.19
C GLU A 33 -4.69 -2.49 0.89
N ILE A 34 -3.43 -2.30 1.30
CA ILE A 34 -2.70 -3.27 2.13
C ILE A 34 -3.41 -3.42 3.48
N ARG A 35 -3.79 -2.33 4.15
CA ARG A 35 -4.56 -2.37 5.40
C ARG A 35 -5.88 -3.13 5.22
N ASP A 36 -6.63 -2.80 4.18
CA ASP A 36 -7.93 -3.43 3.91
C ASP A 36 -7.78 -4.94 3.67
N LYS A 37 -6.74 -5.35 2.94
CA LYS A 37 -6.39 -6.78 2.75
C LYS A 37 -6.00 -7.47 4.05
N VAL A 38 -5.20 -6.83 4.89
CA VAL A 38 -4.80 -7.37 6.21
C VAL A 38 -6.02 -7.57 7.11
N ILE A 39 -6.94 -6.61 7.17
CA ILE A 39 -8.16 -6.71 7.98
C ILE A 39 -9.12 -7.77 7.41
N ALA A 40 -9.19 -7.92 6.08
CA ALA A 40 -10.05 -8.91 5.44
C ALA A 40 -9.52 -10.35 5.55
N ASP A 41 -8.19 -10.54 5.65
CA ASP A 41 -7.55 -11.84 5.72
C ASP A 41 -7.46 -12.36 7.15
N ASN A 42 -8.58 -12.89 7.61
CA ASN A 42 -8.70 -13.49 8.93
C ASN A 42 -8.01 -14.87 9.06
N VAL A 43 -7.37 -15.39 8.02
CA VAL A 43 -6.64 -16.67 8.10
C VAL A 43 -5.18 -16.42 8.49
N ASN A 44 -4.54 -15.46 7.85
CA ASN A 44 -3.12 -15.16 8.11
C ASN A 44 -2.92 -14.05 9.16
N PHE A 45 -3.92 -13.18 9.35
CA PHE A 45 -3.87 -12.05 10.27
C PHE A 45 -4.89 -12.16 11.41
N GLU A 46 -5.14 -13.39 11.87
CA GLU A 46 -6.00 -13.68 13.02
C GLU A 46 -5.72 -12.70 14.19
N SER A 47 -6.79 -12.13 14.76
CA SER A 47 -6.77 -11.14 15.85
C SER A 47 -6.42 -9.69 15.47
N ILE A 48 -6.33 -9.34 14.18
CA ILE A 48 -6.11 -7.97 13.72
C ILE A 48 -7.39 -7.38 13.13
N ASP A 49 -8.26 -6.86 14.00
CA ASP A 49 -9.52 -6.22 13.58
C ASP A 49 -9.30 -4.80 13.04
N ASP A 50 -8.25 -4.12 13.52
CA ASP A 50 -7.87 -2.80 13.04
C ASP A 50 -6.36 -2.56 13.16
N VAL A 51 -5.82 -1.81 12.21
CA VAL A 51 -4.42 -1.42 12.18
C VAL A 51 -4.24 -0.06 11.51
N SER A 52 -3.41 0.79 12.12
CA SER A 52 -3.10 2.09 11.55
C SER A 52 -2.24 1.97 10.28
N LEU A 53 -2.41 2.90 9.33
CA LEU A 53 -1.54 2.99 8.15
C LEU A 53 -0.06 3.17 8.53
N ALA A 54 0.22 3.87 9.64
CA ALA A 54 1.57 4.07 10.14
C ALA A 54 2.22 2.75 10.61
N THR A 55 1.43 1.81 11.12
CA THR A 55 1.92 0.48 11.49
C THR A 55 2.34 -0.30 10.25
N ILE A 56 1.50 -0.32 9.21
CA ILE A 56 1.81 -0.96 7.92
C ILE A 56 3.05 -0.33 7.29
N ASP A 57 3.13 1.00 7.25
CA ASP A 57 4.28 1.72 6.74
C ASP A 57 5.57 1.40 7.52
N ARG A 58 5.48 1.28 8.86
CA ARG A 58 6.62 0.88 9.69
C ARG A 58 7.08 -0.55 9.38
N VAL A 59 6.15 -1.49 9.12
CA VAL A 59 6.49 -2.86 8.71
C VAL A 59 7.24 -2.85 7.38
N LEU A 60 6.72 -2.14 6.38
CA LEU A 60 7.38 -2.03 5.07
C LEU A 60 8.79 -1.45 5.18
N ARG A 61 8.99 -0.42 6.00
CA ARG A 61 10.31 0.16 6.28
C ARG A 61 11.28 -0.84 6.93
N ARG A 62 10.81 -1.67 7.88
CA ARG A 62 11.64 -2.73 8.49
C ARG A 62 12.06 -3.78 7.47
N GLN A 63 11.13 -4.17 6.60
CA GLN A 63 11.38 -5.12 5.50
C GLN A 63 12.16 -4.49 4.33
N LYS A 64 12.60 -3.23 4.45
CA LYS A 64 13.31 -2.45 3.42
C LYS A 64 12.56 -2.40 2.09
N MET A 65 11.22 -2.48 2.14
CA MET A 65 10.34 -2.41 0.98
C MET A 65 9.97 -0.95 0.70
N ARG A 66 10.03 -0.58 -0.57
CA ARG A 66 9.59 0.73 -1.06
C ARG A 66 8.56 0.54 -2.16
N MET A 67 7.37 1.07 -1.92
CA MET A 67 6.26 1.05 -2.87
C MET A 67 6.50 2.07 -3.99
N LYS A 68 6.07 1.77 -5.21
CA LYS A 68 6.15 2.72 -6.32
C LYS A 68 5.13 3.83 -6.10
N GLN A 69 5.61 5.07 -6.05
CA GLN A 69 4.73 6.23 -6.01
C GLN A 69 4.08 6.42 -7.39
N VAL A 70 2.75 6.33 -7.43
CA VAL A 70 1.97 6.60 -8.64
C VAL A 70 1.43 8.02 -8.58
N PHE A 71 1.96 8.89 -9.44
CA PHE A 71 1.41 10.23 -9.62
C PHE A 71 0.25 10.17 -10.60
N ARG A 72 -0.94 10.63 -10.18
CA ARG A 72 -2.07 10.84 -11.10
C ARG A 72 -2.00 12.26 -11.61
N VAL A 73 -1.88 12.43 -12.93
CA VAL A 73 -1.89 13.76 -13.56
C VAL A 73 -3.31 14.33 -13.44
N PRO A 74 -3.50 15.55 -12.90
CA PRO A 74 -4.84 16.08 -12.58
C PRO A 74 -5.70 16.47 -13.79
N PHE A 75 -5.19 16.32 -15.02
CA PHE A 75 -5.87 16.73 -16.24
C PHE A 75 -5.91 15.59 -17.27
N GLU A 76 -7.04 15.47 -17.97
CA GLU A 76 -7.20 14.57 -19.11
C GLU A 76 -6.50 15.14 -20.36
N ARG A 77 -5.16 15.08 -20.42
CA ARG A 77 -4.42 15.48 -21.64
C ARG A 77 -4.24 14.37 -22.67
N ASN A 78 -4.57 13.12 -22.35
CA ASN A 78 -4.31 11.98 -23.23
C ASN A 78 -5.55 11.08 -23.44
N SER A 79 -6.75 11.67 -23.41
CA SER A 79 -7.95 11.02 -23.92
C SER A 79 -8.04 11.24 -25.44
N ALA A 80 -8.49 10.22 -26.19
CA ALA A 80 -8.65 10.32 -27.65
C ALA A 80 -9.58 11.49 -28.02
N ARG A 81 -10.63 11.73 -27.21
CA ARG A 81 -11.61 12.81 -27.39
C ARG A 81 -10.99 14.21 -27.46
N HIS A 82 -9.89 14.49 -26.75
CA HIS A 82 -9.22 15.79 -26.80
C HIS A 82 -8.22 15.92 -27.97
N LYS A 83 -7.86 14.82 -28.64
CA LYS A 83 -7.02 14.86 -29.85
C LYS A 83 -7.83 15.25 -31.08
N ASP A 84 -9.11 14.87 -31.14
CA ASP A 84 -10.01 15.19 -32.26
C ASP A 84 -10.34 16.69 -32.33
N LEU A 85 -10.46 17.36 -31.17
CA LEU A 85 -10.71 18.82 -31.06
C LEU A 85 -9.59 19.72 -31.63
N ARG A 86 -8.41 19.18 -31.97
CA ARG A 86 -7.31 19.96 -32.55
C ARG A 86 -7.42 20.18 -34.05
N TYR A 87 -8.32 19.49 -34.74
CA TYR A 87 -8.54 19.69 -36.18
C TYR A 87 -9.42 20.90 -36.50
N GLU A 88 -10.09 21.49 -35.51
CA GLU A 88 -11.12 22.52 -35.72
C GLU A 88 -10.61 23.97 -35.59
N TYR A 89 -9.34 24.15 -35.19
CA TYR A 89 -8.71 25.48 -35.01
C TYR A 89 -7.62 25.79 -36.05
N VAL A 90 -7.54 25.01 -37.13
CA VAL A 90 -6.68 25.28 -38.29
C VAL A 90 -7.58 25.44 -39.52
N GLN A 91 -8.40 26.50 -39.52
CA GLN A 91 -9.03 27.08 -40.71
C GLN A 91 -8.87 28.59 -40.65
#